data_AF-A0A511Z0Y2-F1
#
_entry.id   AF-A0A511Z0Y2-F1
#
_cell.length_a   1.000
_cell.length_b   1.000
_cell.length_c   1.000
_cell.angle_alpha   90.00
_cell.angle_beta   90.00
_cell.angle_gamma   90.00
#
_symmetry.space_group_name_H-M   'P 1'
#
loop_
_entity.id
_entity.type
_entity.pdbx_description
1 polymer ?
#
loop_
_entity_poly.entity_id
_entity_poly.type
_entity_poly.pdbx_seq_one_letter_code
_entity_poly.pdbx_strand_id
1 'polypeptide(L)' 'MAVFADDFQTIRPLAERDNTNIVHWSEFDRGGHFAALEVPELLVDDLRVFFARTA' A
#
# COMPACT_ATOMS: atom_id res chain seq x y z
N MET A 1 -3.89 -1.65 0.06
CA MET A 1 -2.60 -2.17 -0.41
C MET A 1 -1.66 -0.99 -0.60
N ALA A 2 -0.49 -1.01 0.03
CA ALA A 2 0.59 -0.07 -0.23
C ALA A 2 1.68 -0.81 -1.01
N VAL A 3 2.00 -0.35 -2.22
CA VAL A 3 3.03 -0.93 -3.08
C VAL A 3 4.19 0.05 -3.15
N PHE A 4 5.35 -0.34 -2.63
CA PHE A 4 6.54 0.49 -2.59
C PHE A 4 7.51 0.11 -3.73
N ALA A 5 8.29 1.07 -4.22
CA ALA A 5 9.11 0.94 -5.43
C ALA A 5 10.14 -0.21 -5.37
N ASP A 6 10.79 -0.39 -4.20
CA ASP A 6 11.87 -1.36 -4.00
C ASP A 6 11.39 -2.65 -3.29
N ASP A 7 10.08 -2.92 -3.30
CA ASP A 7 9.47 -4.15 -2.76
C ASP A 7 8.86 -5.01 -3.89
N PHE A 8 8.21 -6.12 -3.52
CA PHE A 8 7.44 -6.95 -4.43
C PHE A 8 6.36 -6.14 -5.17
N GLN A 9 6.49 -6.07 -6.49
CA GLN A 9 5.54 -5.38 -7.36
C GLN A 9 4.30 -6.23 -7.57
N THR A 10 3.25 -5.90 -6.82
CA THR A 10 1.98 -6.63 -6.91
C THR A 10 1.23 -6.25 -8.18
N ILE A 11 0.75 -7.26 -8.92
CA ILE A 11 -0.05 -7.06 -10.12
C ILE A 11 -1.49 -6.79 -9.72
N ARG A 12 -1.93 -5.53 -9.83
CA ARG A 12 -3.26 -5.08 -9.38
C ARG A 12 -4.43 -5.93 -9.92
N PRO A 13 -4.50 -6.30 -11.22
CA PRO A 13 -5.56 -7.18 -11.70
C PRO A 13 -5.64 -8.55 -11.01
N LEU A 14 -4.51 -9.12 -10.59
CA LEU A 14 -4.51 -10.39 -9.86
C LEU A 14 -5.00 -10.20 -8.42
N ALA A 15 -4.59 -9.11 -7.78
CA ALA A 15 -5.08 -8.77 -6.44
C ALA A 15 -6.60 -8.53 -6.43
N GLU A 16 -7.13 -7.80 -7.41
CA GLU A 16 -8.57 -7.54 -7.56
C GLU A 16 -9.37 -8.81 -7.92
N ARG A 17 -8.78 -9.75 -8.67
CA ARG A 17 -9.41 -11.06 -8.95
C ARG A 17 -9.61 -11.88 -7.67
N ASP A 18 -8.59 -11.90 -6.81
CA ASP A 18 -8.56 -12.80 -5.64
C ASP A 18 -9.13 -12.16 -4.36
N ASN A 19 -9.37 -10.85 -4.35
CA ASN A 19 -9.91 -10.11 -3.20
C ASN A 19 -11.10 -9.24 -3.62
N THR A 20 -12.30 -9.59 -3.17
CA THR A 20 -13.55 -8.94 -3.59
C THR A 20 -13.79 -7.55 -2.99
N ASN A 21 -12.99 -7.11 -2.02
CA ASN A 21 -13.22 -5.86 -1.29
C ASN A 21 -11.93 -5.04 -1.07
N ILE A 22 -11.17 -4.79 -2.13
CA ILE A 22 -10.05 -3.84 -2.07
C ILE A 22 -10.60 -2.41 -2.08
N VAL A 23 -10.60 -1.77 -0.91
CA VAL A 23 -11.12 -0.40 -0.70
C VAL A 23 -10.04 0.69 -0.73
N HIS A 24 -8.77 0.29 -0.75
CA HIS A 24 -7.63 1.21 -0.78
C HIS A 24 -6.44 0.60 -1.50
N TRP A 25 -5.83 1.39 -2.38
CA TRP A 25 -4.64 1.05 -3.15
C TRP A 25 -3.77 2.29 -3.28
N SER A 26 -2.48 2.17 -3.03
CA SER A 26 -1.51 3.27 -3.15
C SER A 26 -0.18 2.73 -3.65
N GLU A 27 0.45 3.49 -4.53
CA GLU A 27 1.74 3.19 -5.16
C GLU A 27 2.71 4.31 -4.82
N PHE A 28 3.89 3.94 -4.33
CA PHE A 28 4.92 4.87 -3.86
C PHE A 28 6.20 4.69 -4.68
N ASP A 29 6.86 5.80 -4.98
CA ASP A 29 8.08 5.87 -5.81
C ASP A 29 9.38 5.63 -5.02
N ARG A 30 9.30 5.39 -3.71
CA ARG A 30 10.44 5.12 -2.82
C ARG A 30 10.07 4.25 -1.63
N GLY A 31 11.07 3.56 -1.07
CA GLY A 31 10.93 2.60 0.01
C GLY A 31 10.77 1.17 -0.52
N GLY A 32 11.02 0.19 0.33
CA GLY A 32 10.96 -1.23 -0.02
C GLY A 32 10.29 -2.08 1.04
N HIS A 33 10.79 -3.31 1.18
CA HIS A 33 10.19 -4.35 2.02
C HIS A 33 10.03 -3.92 3.50
N PHE A 34 10.92 -3.07 4.00
CA PHE A 34 10.88 -2.55 5.35
C PHE A 34 10.40 -1.10 5.37
N ALA A 35 9.31 -0.78 4.66
CA ALA A 35 8.75 0.56 4.55
C ALA A 35 8.54 1.29 5.91
N ALA A 36 8.24 0.54 6.97
CA ALA A 36 8.12 1.09 8.33
C ALA A 36 9.45 1.66 8.89
N LEU A 37 10.59 1.17 8.41
CA LEU A 37 11.93 1.63 8.77
C LEU A 37 12.50 2.59 7.72
N GLU A 38 12.20 2.35 6.44
CA GLU A 38 12.78 3.10 5.31
C GLU A 38 12.05 4.43 5.04
N VAL A 39 10.72 4.42 5.14
CA VAL A 39 9.84 5.57 4.82
C VAL A 39 8.66 5.66 5.80
N PRO A 40 8.93 5.77 7.12
CA PRO A 40 7.89 5.69 8.15
C PRO A 40 6.76 6.72 7.97
N GLU A 41 7.07 7.93 7.52
CA GLU A 41 6.06 8.97 7.30
C GLU A 41 5.09 8.62 6.17
N LEU A 42 5.60 8.07 5.05
CA LEU A 42 4.75 7.64 3.93
C LEU A 42 3.82 6.51 4.36
N LEU A 43 4.34 5.54 5.12
CA LEU A 43 3.53 4.44 5.63
C LEU A 43 2.45 4.93 6.60
N VAL A 44 2.80 5.81 7.53
CA VAL A 44 1.86 6.33 8.54
C VAL A 44 0.74 7.13 7.87
N ASP A 45 1.06 7.97 6.89
CA ASP A 45 0.06 8.76 6.18
C ASP A 45 -0.87 7.87 5.34
N ASP A 46 -0.35 6.84 4.69
CA ASP A 46 -1.17 5.85 3.96
C ASP A 46 -2.16 5.14 4.89
N LEU A 47 -1.69 4.70 6.07
CA LEU A 47 -2.55 4.07 7.07
C LEU A 47 -3.66 5.01 7.55
N ARG A 48 -3.36 6.29 7.79
CA ARG A 48 -4.37 7.29 8.17
C ARG A 48 -5.45 7.43 7.10
N VAL A 49 -5.05 7.49 5.83
CA VAL A 49 -5.99 7.57 4.70
C VAL A 49 -6.86 6.31 4.62
N PHE A 50 -6.27 5.13 4.77
CA PHE A 50 -6.99 3.86 4.76
C PHE A 50 -8.07 3.81 5.84
N PHE A 51 -7.73 4.13 7.09
CA PHE A 51 -8.68 4.08 8.20
C PHE A 51 -9.73 5.19 8.13
N ALA A 52 -9.42 6.34 7.53
CA ALA A 52 -10.41 7.39 7.29
C ALA A 52 -11.46 7.01 6.24
N ARG A 53 -11.13 6.12 5.29
CA ARG A 53 -12.05 5.64 4.24
C ARG A 53 -12.88 4.42 4.63
N THR A 54 -12.45 3.71 5.65
CA THR A 54 -13.07 2.45 6.11
C THR A 54 -13.86 2.58 7.41
N ALA A 55 -13.85 3.78 8.01
CA ALA A 55 -14.79 4.20 9.05
C ALA A 55 -16.15 4.59 8.45
#